data_AF-A0AAN0JST7-F1
#
_entry.id   AF-A0AAN0JST7-F1
#
_cell.length_a   1.000
_cell.length_b   1.000
_cell.length_c   1.000
_cell.angle_alpha   90.00
_cell.angle_beta   90.00
_cell.angle_gamma   90.00
#
_symmetry.space_group_name_H-M   'P 1'
#
loop_
_entity.id
_entity.type
_entity.pdbx_description
1 polymer ?
#
loop_
_entity_poly.entity_id
_entity_poly.type
_entity_poly.pdbx_seq_one_letter_code
_entity_poly.pdbx_strand_id
1 'polypeptide(L)'
;MAEQAENPFSPADLEKLLKEESSNSEAEGWHFVKRTEFLEIWKKDDPGTPIKLMKSFVQFPGISPDDLIEMVFNFEIRRRWDKNFSTIEIVEEKADYKLVYWVYKMPIGVSDRDIVQYMKKGKDEDKNLQYVIYKDAIDDRKPEVPKVVRAKTILSGLIVRPMEDDPKSTKVSFFAQVDPMGLLPKSLTNLFAGSAPTDFHEAVTKFYREEYSKEKAFLKSCYFNYSSSSYKQAYCKRNSLQRKMAQSSEHSPFTDGDLQRLKLEAASNEESGFEFFKKTDHVELWRRPTEESPIGLVKGFLHFPGIPVETVFKLIVDIELRREWEKQIPVLEVLDDNSSYRTIYWLVKTPVGVSDRDFVQHMTHGSDEEGTKYILYKNAVHPSRPERKGIVRAKTIFSGTLIYPDKTDPNSTCMTMLIQDDLKGYVPKAVVNYFYSKAPIVWHENITSYYEKVYSKKDRT
;
A
#
# COMPACT_ATOMS: atom_id res chain seq x y z
N MET A 1 16.96 21.72 16.76
CA MET A 1 17.28 20.33 16.39
C MET A 1 16.06 19.51 16.75
N ALA A 2 15.36 18.96 15.77
CA ALA A 2 14.23 18.08 16.05
C ALA A 2 14.80 16.73 16.47
N GLU A 3 14.58 16.32 17.73
CA GLU A 3 14.83 14.95 18.18
C GLU A 3 14.13 14.00 17.21
N GLN A 4 14.87 13.04 16.64
CA GLN A 4 14.24 11.89 16.02
C GLN A 4 13.47 11.17 17.13
N ALA A 5 12.14 11.20 17.07
CA ALA A 5 11.32 10.45 18.01
C ALA A 5 11.75 8.98 17.97
N GLU A 6 12.27 8.48 19.09
CA GLU A 6 12.60 7.06 19.27
C GLU A 6 11.37 6.20 18.95
N ASN A 7 11.60 5.00 18.43
CA ASN A 7 10.52 4.06 18.15
C ASN A 7 9.70 3.83 19.44
N PRO A 8 8.39 4.11 19.45
CA PRO A 8 7.59 4.06 20.66
C PRO A 8 7.30 2.63 21.15
N PHE A 9 7.71 1.62 20.37
CA PHE A 9 7.49 0.21 20.67
C PHE A 9 8.76 -0.49 21.13
N SER A 10 8.60 -1.39 22.11
CA SER A 10 9.63 -2.32 22.55
C SER A 10 9.10 -3.77 22.52
N PRO A 11 9.98 -4.79 22.56
CA PRO A 11 9.55 -6.18 22.65
C PRO A 11 8.61 -6.48 23.84
N ALA A 12 8.75 -5.73 24.94
CA ALA A 12 7.92 -5.87 26.14
C ALA A 12 6.42 -5.56 25.88
N ASP A 13 6.09 -4.80 24.84
CA ASP A 13 4.71 -4.50 24.50
C ASP A 13 3.95 -5.75 24.05
N LEU A 14 4.59 -6.62 23.27
CA LEU A 14 4.00 -7.90 22.86
C LEU A 14 3.93 -8.87 24.05
N GLU A 15 4.98 -8.93 24.87
CA GLU A 15 5.00 -9.78 26.06
C GLU A 15 3.87 -9.43 27.03
N LYS A 16 3.54 -8.14 27.17
CA LYS A 16 2.39 -7.70 27.97
C LYS A 16 1.07 -8.27 27.43
N LEU A 17 0.84 -8.24 26.12
CA LEU A 17 -0.37 -8.82 25.52
C LEU A 17 -0.40 -10.35 25.67
N LEU A 18 0.72 -11.04 25.46
CA LEU A 18 0.83 -12.49 25.62
C LEU A 18 0.56 -12.93 27.07
N LYS A 19 1.06 -12.17 28.04
CA LYS A 19 0.78 -12.41 29.47
C LYS A 19 -0.70 -12.24 29.78
N GLU A 20 -1.34 -11.20 29.23
CA GLU A 20 -2.78 -11.01 29.41
C GLU A 20 -3.60 -12.07 28.67
N GLU A 21 -3.09 -12.63 27.58
CA GLU A 21 -3.74 -13.71 26.84
C GLU A 21 -3.77 -15.03 27.62
N SER A 22 -2.69 -15.37 28.34
CA SER A 22 -2.43 -16.72 28.87
C SER A 22 -3.38 -17.19 29.98
N SER A 23 -4.29 -16.35 30.45
CA SER A 23 -5.18 -16.67 31.57
C SER A 23 -6.59 -16.14 31.39
N ASN A 24 -7.59 -16.99 31.58
CA ASN A 24 -9.01 -16.61 31.57
C ASN A 24 -9.70 -17.08 32.86
N SER A 25 -9.02 -16.98 34.00
CA SER A 25 -9.54 -17.51 35.27
C SER A 25 -10.04 -16.40 36.20
N GLU A 26 -11.14 -16.68 36.92
CA GLU A 26 -11.62 -15.79 37.98
C GLU A 26 -10.59 -15.65 39.11
N ALA A 27 -9.78 -16.69 39.35
CA ALA A 27 -8.67 -16.64 40.31
C ALA A 27 -7.62 -15.58 39.96
N GLU A 28 -7.49 -15.23 38.68
CA GLU A 28 -6.59 -14.17 38.20
C GLU A 28 -7.35 -12.87 37.86
N GLY A 29 -8.58 -12.73 38.35
CA GLY A 29 -9.39 -11.51 38.24
C GLY A 29 -10.17 -11.35 36.93
N TRP A 30 -10.13 -12.34 36.03
CA TRP A 30 -10.92 -12.30 34.80
C TRP A 30 -12.36 -12.73 35.08
N HIS A 31 -13.30 -11.85 34.76
CA HIS A 31 -14.73 -12.11 34.86
C HIS A 31 -15.34 -12.30 33.48
N PHE A 32 -16.11 -13.38 33.32
CA PHE A 32 -16.84 -13.65 32.09
C PHE A 32 -17.89 -12.57 31.80
N VAL A 33 -18.06 -12.21 30.52
CA VAL A 33 -19.07 -11.24 30.08
C VAL A 33 -20.12 -11.88 29.19
N LYS A 34 -19.71 -12.46 28.05
CA LYS A 34 -20.61 -13.16 27.13
C LYS A 34 -19.83 -14.11 26.23
N ARG A 35 -20.52 -15.12 25.69
CA ARG A 35 -20.04 -16.01 24.64
C ARG A 35 -21.11 -16.14 23.57
N THR A 36 -20.69 -16.11 22.31
CA THR A 36 -21.48 -16.52 21.13
C THR A 36 -20.72 -17.64 20.41
N GLU A 37 -21.23 -18.08 19.26
CA GLU A 37 -20.55 -19.05 18.40
C GLU A 37 -19.11 -18.62 18.04
N PHE A 38 -18.91 -17.35 17.68
CA PHE A 38 -17.63 -16.86 17.16
C PHE A 38 -16.85 -15.98 18.15
N LEU A 39 -17.41 -15.67 19.30
CA LEU A 39 -16.76 -14.73 20.23
C LEU A 39 -16.94 -15.10 21.69
N GLU A 40 -15.94 -14.77 22.49
CA GLU A 40 -15.98 -14.87 23.94
C GLU A 40 -15.33 -13.63 24.55
N ILE A 41 -15.99 -12.97 25.49
CA ILE A 41 -15.51 -11.73 26.11
C ILE A 41 -15.35 -11.91 27.61
N TRP A 42 -14.22 -11.42 28.10
CA TRP A 42 -13.83 -11.33 29.50
C TRP A 42 -13.47 -9.89 29.85
N LYS A 43 -13.62 -9.54 31.12
CA LYS A 43 -13.21 -8.25 31.67
C LYS A 43 -12.39 -8.45 32.94
N LYS A 44 -11.38 -7.62 33.15
CA LYS A 44 -10.57 -7.61 34.37
C LYS A 44 -10.54 -6.22 34.97
N ASP A 45 -10.69 -6.13 36.29
CA ASP A 45 -10.45 -4.88 37.02
C ASP A 45 -8.94 -4.59 37.06
N ASP A 46 -8.57 -3.34 36.85
CA ASP A 46 -7.18 -2.90 36.88
C ASP A 46 -6.97 -2.01 38.12
N PRO A 47 -6.13 -2.39 39.09
CA PRO A 47 -5.88 -1.57 40.27
C PRO A 47 -5.31 -0.18 39.95
N GLY A 48 -4.67 0.00 38.78
CA GLY A 48 -4.08 1.26 38.35
C GLY A 48 -5.05 2.23 37.68
N THR A 49 -6.26 1.80 37.32
CA THR A 49 -7.23 2.64 36.61
C THR A 49 -8.68 2.16 36.79
N PRO A 50 -9.68 3.05 36.90
CA PRO A 50 -11.09 2.64 36.92
C PRO A 50 -11.55 1.99 35.61
N ILE A 51 -10.73 2.03 34.56
CA ILE A 51 -11.03 1.47 33.24
C ILE A 51 -10.70 -0.03 33.21
N LYS A 52 -11.74 -0.84 33.08
CA LYS A 52 -11.60 -2.30 32.97
C LYS A 52 -10.86 -2.68 31.70
N LEU A 53 -9.97 -3.66 31.81
CA LEU A 53 -9.34 -4.30 30.66
C LEU A 53 -10.32 -5.31 30.06
N MET A 54 -10.66 -5.11 28.79
CA MET A 54 -11.44 -6.07 28.01
C MET A 54 -10.51 -6.98 27.23
N LYS A 55 -10.85 -8.27 27.22
CA LYS A 55 -10.23 -9.27 26.37
C LYS A 55 -11.31 -10.07 25.69
N SER A 56 -11.15 -10.33 24.40
CA SER A 56 -12.04 -11.20 23.67
C SER A 56 -11.30 -12.16 22.76
N PHE A 57 -11.76 -13.41 22.72
CA PHE A 57 -11.36 -14.39 21.73
C PHE A 57 -12.40 -14.37 20.63
N VAL A 58 -11.98 -14.04 19.41
CA VAL A 58 -12.84 -13.91 18.23
C VAL A 58 -12.35 -14.88 17.18
N GLN A 59 -13.27 -15.61 16.56
CA GLN A 59 -12.98 -16.60 15.52
C GLN A 59 -13.50 -16.09 14.18
N PHE A 60 -12.69 -16.28 13.13
CA PHE A 60 -13.02 -15.91 11.76
C PHE A 60 -12.86 -17.14 10.85
N PRO A 61 -13.89 -18.00 10.74
CA PRO A 61 -13.85 -19.15 9.85
C PRO A 61 -13.68 -18.74 8.39
N GLY A 62 -12.72 -19.34 7.69
CA GLY A 62 -12.43 -19.12 6.27
C GLY A 62 -11.65 -17.84 5.95
N ILE A 63 -11.22 -17.08 6.96
CA ILE A 63 -10.34 -15.91 6.81
C ILE A 63 -8.95 -16.27 7.35
N SER A 64 -7.90 -16.19 6.53
CA SER A 64 -6.54 -16.53 6.97
C SER A 64 -5.92 -15.42 7.83
N PRO A 65 -4.91 -15.72 8.67
CA PRO A 65 -4.24 -14.71 9.49
C PRO A 65 -3.68 -13.55 8.65
N ASP A 66 -3.11 -13.86 7.48
CA ASP A 66 -2.58 -12.86 6.55
C ASP A 66 -3.67 -11.94 6.01
N ASP A 67 -4.82 -12.49 5.60
CA ASP A 67 -5.94 -11.70 5.09
C ASP A 67 -6.50 -10.79 6.18
N LEU A 68 -6.60 -11.30 7.41
CA LEU A 68 -7.11 -10.52 8.52
C LEU A 68 -6.18 -9.34 8.86
N ILE A 69 -4.87 -9.60 8.94
CA ILE A 69 -3.87 -8.55 9.21
C ILE A 69 -3.85 -7.51 8.10
N GLU A 70 -3.97 -7.93 6.84
CA GLU A 70 -4.04 -7.01 5.70
C GLU A 70 -5.29 -6.11 5.80
N MET A 71 -6.47 -6.69 6.03
CA MET A 71 -7.71 -5.91 6.22
C MET A 71 -7.67 -4.96 7.43
N VAL A 72 -6.90 -5.29 8.47
CA VAL A 72 -6.78 -4.49 9.69
C VAL A 72 -5.77 -3.34 9.55
N PHE A 73 -4.61 -3.59 8.92
CA PHE A 73 -3.46 -2.69 8.95
C PHE A 73 -3.22 -1.91 7.64
N ASN A 74 -3.80 -2.36 6.52
CA ASN A 74 -3.86 -1.60 5.29
C ASN A 74 -5.04 -0.62 5.35
N PHE A 75 -4.76 0.67 5.49
CA PHE A 75 -5.78 1.68 5.73
C PHE A 75 -6.66 1.97 4.51
N GLU A 76 -6.17 1.71 3.30
CA GLU A 76 -6.99 1.78 2.09
C GLU A 76 -8.09 0.71 2.12
N ILE A 77 -7.77 -0.47 2.65
CA ILE A 77 -8.75 -1.55 2.84
C ILE A 77 -9.62 -1.28 4.08
N ARG A 78 -9.00 -0.88 5.20
CA ARG A 78 -9.67 -0.64 6.49
C ARG A 78 -10.83 0.34 6.38
N ARG A 79 -10.65 1.45 5.64
CA ARG A 79 -11.68 2.48 5.43
C ARG A 79 -12.92 1.96 4.71
N ARG A 80 -12.78 0.92 3.88
CA ARG A 80 -13.90 0.32 3.12
C ARG A 80 -14.90 -0.32 4.07
N TRP A 81 -14.43 -0.99 5.12
CA TRP A 81 -15.27 -1.77 6.02
C TRP A 81 -15.46 -1.18 7.42
N ASP A 82 -14.48 -0.45 7.97
CA ASP A 82 -14.58 0.08 9.32
C ASP A 82 -15.40 1.38 9.36
N LYS A 83 -16.66 1.25 9.78
CA LYS A 83 -17.59 2.36 9.93
C LYS A 83 -17.70 2.88 11.36
N ASN A 84 -16.92 2.32 12.30
CA ASN A 84 -16.93 2.76 13.70
C ASN A 84 -16.26 4.14 13.87
N PHE A 85 -15.37 4.50 12.94
CA PHE A 85 -14.67 5.77 12.96
C PHE A 85 -15.14 6.68 11.83
N SER A 86 -15.57 7.88 12.20
CA SER A 86 -15.96 8.93 11.25
C SER A 86 -14.74 9.57 10.56
N THR A 87 -13.58 9.50 11.19
CA THR A 87 -12.30 9.93 10.62
C THR A 87 -11.23 8.95 11.04
N ILE A 88 -10.42 8.56 10.07
CA ILE A 88 -9.19 7.82 10.25
C ILE A 88 -8.14 8.59 9.47
N GLU A 89 -7.05 9.02 10.09
CA GLU A 89 -6.03 9.82 9.43
C GLU A 89 -4.64 9.32 9.83
N ILE A 90 -3.83 8.95 8.85
CA ILE A 90 -2.44 8.61 9.08
C ILE A 90 -1.67 9.93 9.20
N VAL A 91 -1.28 10.27 10.42
CA VAL A 91 -0.52 11.49 10.73
C VAL A 91 0.95 11.32 10.36
N GLU A 92 1.47 10.10 10.52
CA GLU A 92 2.83 9.73 10.15
C GLU A 92 2.91 8.24 9.83
N GLU A 93 3.72 7.88 8.83
CA GLU A 93 4.04 6.51 8.50
C GLU A 93 5.56 6.35 8.46
N LYS A 94 6.07 5.46 9.31
CA LYS A 94 7.46 5.01 9.36
C LYS A 94 7.52 3.53 8.98
N ALA A 95 8.74 3.03 8.77
CA ALA A 95 8.97 1.61 8.53
C ALA A 95 8.41 0.72 9.66
N ASP A 96 8.55 1.16 10.91
CA ASP A 96 8.23 0.33 12.08
C ASP A 96 6.85 0.60 12.69
N TYR A 97 6.26 1.76 12.43
CA TYR A 97 4.98 2.16 13.03
C TYR A 97 4.24 3.20 12.19
N LYS A 98 2.94 3.32 12.48
CA LYS A 98 2.06 4.40 12.01
C LYS A 98 1.61 5.23 13.20
N LEU A 99 1.60 6.55 13.09
CA LEU A 99 0.87 7.43 13.98
C LEU A 99 -0.49 7.73 13.34
N VAL A 100 -1.57 7.39 14.04
CA VAL A 100 -2.92 7.45 13.49
C VAL A 100 -3.83 8.25 14.40
N TYR A 101 -4.63 9.12 13.79
CA TYR A 101 -5.67 9.90 14.41
C TYR A 101 -7.05 9.32 14.07
N TRP A 102 -7.87 9.11 15.09
CA TRP A 102 -9.19 8.50 14.99
C TRP A 102 -10.24 9.44 15.55
N VAL A 103 -11.42 9.51 14.92
CA VAL A 103 -12.57 10.22 15.47
C VAL A 103 -13.77 9.28 15.55
N TYR A 104 -14.21 9.01 16.77
CA TYR A 104 -15.40 8.26 17.11
C TYR A 104 -16.58 9.20 17.36
N LYS A 105 -17.62 9.06 16.54
CA LYS A 105 -18.80 9.92 16.63
C LYS A 105 -19.77 9.39 17.68
N MET A 106 -20.07 10.21 18.67
CA MET A 106 -20.96 9.86 19.77
C MET A 106 -22.42 10.20 19.44
N PRO A 107 -23.38 9.54 20.10
CA PRO A 107 -24.80 9.92 20.00
C PRO A 107 -25.04 11.38 20.37
N ILE A 108 -26.10 11.98 19.80
CA ILE A 108 -26.47 13.38 20.02
C ILE A 108 -26.55 13.68 21.53
N GLY A 109 -25.93 14.78 21.94
CA GLY A 109 -25.88 15.22 23.34
C GLY A 109 -24.67 14.72 24.13
N VAL A 110 -23.80 13.93 23.50
CA VAL A 110 -22.53 13.48 24.08
C VAL A 110 -21.39 13.93 23.17
N SER A 111 -20.33 14.52 23.73
CA SER A 111 -19.17 14.96 22.95
C SER A 111 -18.50 13.79 22.23
N ASP A 112 -18.08 14.00 20.99
CA ASP A 112 -17.31 13.01 20.23
C ASP A 112 -15.99 12.67 20.93
N ARG A 113 -15.43 11.50 20.60
CA ARG A 113 -14.11 11.08 21.09
C ARG A 113 -13.11 11.11 19.95
N ASP A 114 -11.93 11.66 20.20
CA ASP A 114 -10.79 11.45 19.33
C ASP A 114 -9.68 10.68 20.04
N ILE A 115 -8.85 10.00 19.26
CA ILE A 115 -7.73 9.19 19.76
C ILE A 115 -6.52 9.45 18.86
N VAL A 116 -5.36 9.65 19.46
CA VAL A 116 -4.07 9.65 18.75
C VAL A 116 -3.30 8.43 19.23
N GLN A 117 -2.90 7.55 18.31
CA GLN A 117 -2.28 6.27 18.64
C GLN A 117 -1.11 5.96 17.72
N TYR A 118 -0.02 5.46 18.31
CA TYR A 118 0.95 4.68 17.56
C TYR A 118 0.40 3.29 17.30
N MET A 119 0.68 2.75 16.11
CA MET A 119 0.30 1.40 15.72
C MET A 119 1.46 0.68 15.06
N LYS A 120 1.72 -0.56 15.48
CA LYS A 120 2.74 -1.44 14.89
C LYS A 120 2.15 -2.79 14.57
N LYS A 121 2.47 -3.33 13.39
CA LYS A 121 2.27 -4.76 13.08
C LYS A 121 3.57 -5.53 13.21
N GLY A 122 3.47 -6.82 13.50
CA GLY A 122 4.61 -7.71 13.49
C GLY A 122 4.21 -9.18 13.41
N LYS A 123 5.22 -10.04 13.27
CA LYS A 123 5.09 -11.49 13.19
C LYS A 123 6.13 -12.12 14.11
N ASP A 124 5.75 -13.18 14.81
CA ASP A 124 6.63 -14.02 15.61
C ASP A 124 6.47 -15.45 15.07
N GLU A 125 7.51 -15.93 14.36
CA GLU A 125 7.48 -17.23 13.68
C GLU A 125 7.55 -18.39 14.67
N ASP A 126 8.33 -18.25 15.74
CA ASP A 126 8.47 -19.27 16.78
C ASP A 126 7.15 -19.51 17.52
N LYS A 127 6.40 -18.43 17.80
CA LYS A 127 5.08 -18.51 18.43
C LYS A 127 3.93 -18.68 17.43
N ASN A 128 4.24 -18.81 16.13
CA ASN A 128 3.29 -18.91 15.02
C ASN A 128 2.12 -17.90 15.12
N LEU A 129 2.46 -16.62 15.31
CA LEU A 129 1.47 -15.56 15.46
C LEU A 129 1.84 -14.29 14.69
N GLN A 130 0.81 -13.52 14.36
CA GLN A 130 0.92 -12.13 13.94
C GLN A 130 0.28 -11.25 15.01
N TYR A 131 0.65 -9.97 15.05
CA TYR A 131 0.10 -9.05 16.04
C TYR A 131 -0.01 -7.62 15.51
N VAL A 132 -0.92 -6.87 16.12
CA VAL A 132 -1.02 -5.42 15.98
C VAL A 132 -1.09 -4.82 17.39
N ILE A 133 -0.25 -3.85 17.70
CA ILE A 133 -0.23 -3.18 19.01
C ILE A 133 -0.58 -1.71 18.80
N TYR A 134 -1.44 -1.19 19.67
CA TYR A 134 -1.81 0.21 19.73
C TYR A 134 -1.28 0.82 21.03
N LYS A 135 -0.59 1.96 20.94
CA LYS A 135 -0.11 2.73 22.11
C LYS A 135 -0.61 4.16 22.02
N ASP A 136 -0.90 4.73 23.18
CA ASP A 136 -1.24 6.15 23.29
C ASP A 136 -0.15 7.03 22.69
N ALA A 137 -0.55 8.13 22.09
CA ALA A 137 0.39 9.10 21.55
C ALA A 137 -0.10 10.53 21.83
N ILE A 138 0.87 11.41 22.08
CA ILE A 138 0.66 12.86 22.15
C ILE A 138 1.44 13.43 20.98
N ASP A 139 0.76 14.19 20.13
CA ASP A 139 1.38 14.79 18.95
C ASP A 139 0.80 16.19 18.70
N ASP A 140 1.67 17.18 18.60
CA ASP A 140 1.29 18.60 18.44
C ASP A 140 0.60 18.88 17.10
N ARG A 141 0.70 17.99 16.10
CA ARG A 141 -0.07 18.07 14.84
C ARG A 141 -1.54 17.71 15.06
N LYS A 142 -1.88 17.06 16.18
CA LYS A 142 -3.23 16.67 16.60
C LYS A 142 -3.52 17.13 18.03
N PRO A 143 -3.53 18.47 18.28
CA PRO A 143 -3.87 19.00 19.58
C PRO A 143 -5.33 18.68 19.95
N GLU A 144 -5.66 18.75 21.23
CA GLU A 144 -7.05 18.61 21.68
C GLU A 144 -7.89 19.76 21.12
N VAL A 145 -9.08 19.44 20.59
CA VAL A 145 -9.98 20.41 19.97
C VAL A 145 -11.21 20.66 20.84
N PRO A 146 -11.72 21.91 20.92
CA PRO A 146 -12.91 22.20 21.72
C PRO A 146 -14.12 21.33 21.31
N LYS A 147 -14.86 20.84 22.30
CA LYS A 147 -16.08 20.01 22.16
C LYS A 147 -15.86 18.56 21.70
N VAL A 148 -14.62 18.15 21.44
CA VAL A 148 -14.24 16.74 21.28
C VAL A 148 -13.39 16.36 22.50
N VAL A 149 -13.58 15.14 23.01
CA VAL A 149 -12.86 14.66 24.19
C VAL A 149 -11.79 13.67 23.74
N ARG A 150 -10.53 13.96 24.09
CA ARG A 150 -9.38 13.07 23.81
C ARG A 150 -9.46 11.85 24.70
N ALA A 151 -9.74 10.70 24.10
CA ALA A 151 -9.66 9.41 24.76
C ALA A 151 -8.22 8.89 24.78
N LYS A 152 -7.87 8.19 25.87
CA LYS A 152 -6.51 7.72 26.15
C LYS A 152 -6.40 6.21 26.05
N THR A 153 -5.39 5.72 25.36
CA THR A 153 -5.15 4.28 25.20
C THR A 153 -4.26 3.76 26.33
N ILE A 154 -4.74 2.82 27.14
CA ILE A 154 -3.94 2.24 28.23
C ILE A 154 -3.27 0.94 27.75
N LEU A 155 -4.06 0.06 27.14
CA LEU A 155 -3.59 -1.16 26.50
C LEU A 155 -4.55 -1.52 25.37
N SER A 156 -4.06 -1.68 24.14
CA SER A 156 -4.87 -2.27 23.09
C SER A 156 -4.02 -3.00 22.07
N GLY A 157 -4.56 -4.08 21.52
CA GLY A 157 -3.84 -4.91 20.57
C GLY A 157 -4.63 -6.10 20.10
N LEU A 158 -4.08 -6.75 19.07
CA LEU A 158 -4.57 -7.98 18.45
C LEU A 158 -3.43 -8.98 18.46
N ILE A 159 -3.69 -10.20 18.91
CA ILE A 159 -2.87 -11.37 18.62
C ILE A 159 -3.66 -12.26 17.67
N VAL A 160 -3.06 -12.59 16.54
CA VAL A 160 -3.70 -13.27 15.41
C VAL A 160 -3.00 -14.59 15.17
N ARG A 161 -3.74 -15.70 15.27
CA ARG A 161 -3.23 -17.05 15.04
C ARG A 161 -4.13 -17.82 14.06
N PRO A 162 -3.58 -18.78 13.31
CA PRO A 162 -4.42 -19.78 12.66
C PRO A 162 -5.24 -20.54 13.71
N MET A 163 -6.43 -21.00 13.34
CA MET A 163 -7.17 -21.95 14.18
C MET A 163 -6.49 -23.32 14.15
N GLU A 164 -6.53 -24.04 15.28
CA GLU A 164 -5.89 -25.35 15.41
C GLU A 164 -6.46 -26.37 14.40
N ASP A 165 -7.77 -26.35 14.20
CA ASP A 165 -8.47 -27.28 13.30
C ASP A 165 -8.51 -26.82 11.83
N ASP A 166 -8.26 -25.54 11.56
CA ASP A 166 -8.24 -24.98 10.20
C ASP A 166 -7.24 -23.82 10.07
N PRO A 167 -6.04 -24.06 9.48
CA PRO A 167 -5.04 -23.03 9.26
C PRO A 167 -5.47 -21.89 8.32
N LYS A 168 -6.57 -22.06 7.56
CA LYS A 168 -7.16 -21.01 6.72
C LYS A 168 -8.20 -20.17 7.46
N SER A 169 -8.48 -20.52 8.71
CA SER A 169 -9.32 -19.76 9.63
C SER A 169 -8.46 -19.11 10.69
N THR A 170 -8.97 -18.02 11.27
CA THR A 170 -8.20 -17.21 12.21
C THR A 170 -8.86 -17.15 13.58
N LYS A 171 -8.05 -17.29 14.64
CA LYS A 171 -8.41 -16.92 16.00
C LYS A 171 -7.68 -15.65 16.39
N VAL A 172 -8.41 -14.67 16.88
CA VAL A 172 -7.89 -13.40 17.37
C VAL A 172 -8.14 -13.26 18.86
N SER A 173 -7.09 -12.89 19.59
CA SER A 173 -7.24 -12.34 20.94
C SER A 173 -7.14 -10.83 20.84
N PHE A 174 -8.25 -10.15 21.10
CA PHE A 174 -8.35 -8.70 21.07
C PHE A 174 -8.37 -8.13 22.48
N PHE A 175 -7.57 -7.10 22.71
CA PHE A 175 -7.42 -6.41 23.98
C PHE A 175 -7.81 -4.94 23.82
N ALA A 176 -8.63 -4.45 24.75
CA ALA A 176 -9.04 -3.06 24.77
C ALA A 176 -9.16 -2.53 26.21
N GLN A 177 -8.35 -1.53 26.50
CA GLN A 177 -8.43 -0.71 27.70
C GLN A 177 -8.18 0.73 27.25
N VAL A 178 -9.27 1.42 26.92
CA VAL A 178 -9.27 2.80 26.42
C VAL A 178 -10.08 3.61 27.41
N ASP A 179 -9.46 4.62 28.01
CA ASP A 179 -10.17 5.60 28.82
C ASP A 179 -10.88 6.56 27.86
N PRO A 180 -12.22 6.56 27.81
CA PRO A 180 -12.96 7.45 26.92
C PRO A 180 -12.84 8.92 27.32
N MET A 181 -12.34 9.19 28.53
CA MET A 181 -12.18 10.50 29.17
C MET A 181 -13.50 11.31 29.23
N GLY A 182 -13.60 12.15 30.26
CA GLY A 182 -14.81 12.92 30.54
C GLY A 182 -16.01 12.06 30.95
N LEU A 183 -17.16 12.71 31.14
CA LEU A 183 -18.37 12.04 31.61
C LEU A 183 -19.03 11.24 30.48
N LEU A 184 -19.33 9.98 30.75
CA LEU A 184 -20.21 9.14 29.94
C LEU A 184 -21.46 8.76 30.75
N PRO A 185 -22.66 8.84 30.16
CA PRO A 185 -23.84 8.19 30.71
C PRO A 185 -23.58 6.70 30.99
N LYS A 186 -24.12 6.17 32.09
CA LYS A 186 -24.00 4.74 32.45
C LYS A 186 -24.52 3.79 31.36
N SER A 187 -25.45 4.24 30.52
CA SER A 187 -25.94 3.48 29.36
C SER A 187 -24.89 3.35 28.24
N LEU A 188 -23.91 4.25 28.17
CA LEU A 188 -22.87 4.29 27.14
C LEU A 188 -21.53 3.70 27.59
N THR A 189 -21.36 3.35 28.87
CA THR A 189 -20.12 2.73 29.36
C THR A 189 -19.87 1.34 28.75
N ASN A 190 -20.92 0.66 28.28
CA ASN A 190 -20.81 -0.66 27.66
C ASN A 190 -20.51 -0.61 26.16
N LEU A 191 -20.66 0.56 25.52
CA LEU A 191 -20.51 0.72 24.07
C LEU A 191 -19.07 0.44 23.61
N PHE A 192 -18.08 0.89 24.40
CA PHE A 192 -16.66 0.65 24.14
C PHE A 192 -16.17 -0.74 24.58
N ALA A 193 -16.87 -1.36 25.55
CA ALA A 193 -16.38 -2.55 26.23
C ALA A 193 -16.97 -3.86 25.69
N GLY A 194 -18.25 -3.88 25.27
CA GLY A 194 -18.99 -5.11 25.00
C GLY A 194 -19.44 -5.33 23.55
N SER A 195 -19.60 -4.26 22.76
CA SER A 195 -20.03 -4.38 21.35
C SER A 195 -18.85 -4.37 20.38
N ALA A 196 -17.77 -3.63 20.69
CA ALA A 196 -16.64 -3.45 19.76
C ALA A 196 -16.08 -4.77 19.16
N PRO A 197 -15.86 -5.87 19.93
CA PRO A 197 -15.41 -7.13 19.34
C PRO A 197 -16.47 -7.79 18.43
N THR A 198 -17.76 -7.64 18.78
CA THR A 198 -18.88 -8.12 17.97
C THR A 198 -19.00 -7.31 16.67
N ASP A 199 -18.99 -5.98 16.76
CA ASP A 199 -19.07 -5.07 15.62
C ASP A 199 -17.86 -5.27 14.67
N PHE A 200 -16.66 -5.45 15.24
CA PHE A 200 -15.45 -5.80 14.49
C PHE A 200 -15.60 -7.14 13.76
N HIS A 201 -16.07 -8.18 14.45
CA HIS A 201 -16.28 -9.49 13.85
C HIS A 201 -17.27 -9.44 12.68
N GLU A 202 -18.42 -8.81 12.88
CA GLU A 202 -19.46 -8.69 11.86
C GLU A 202 -18.98 -7.90 10.65
N ALA A 203 -18.34 -6.74 10.87
CA ALA A 203 -17.87 -5.88 9.78
C ALA A 203 -16.78 -6.56 8.94
N VAL A 204 -15.79 -7.19 9.57
CA VAL A 204 -14.73 -7.92 8.87
C VAL A 204 -15.30 -9.13 8.12
N THR A 205 -16.14 -9.94 8.76
CA THR A 205 -16.71 -11.14 8.15
C THR A 205 -17.58 -10.79 6.94
N LYS A 206 -18.40 -9.75 7.08
CA LYS A 206 -19.24 -9.24 6.00
C LYS A 206 -18.40 -8.77 4.82
N PHE A 207 -17.44 -7.86 5.07
CA PHE A 207 -16.56 -7.35 4.03
C PHE A 207 -15.75 -8.45 3.34
N TYR A 208 -15.23 -9.42 4.12
CA TYR A 208 -14.50 -10.54 3.56
C TYR A 208 -15.35 -11.36 2.60
N ARG A 209 -16.55 -11.75 3.03
CA ARG A 209 -17.46 -12.58 2.22
C ARG A 209 -18.00 -11.84 1.00
N GLU A 210 -18.35 -10.57 1.15
CA GLU A 210 -19.06 -9.82 0.12
C GLU A 210 -18.12 -9.23 -0.93
N GLU A 211 -16.90 -8.84 -0.53
CA GLU A 211 -15.97 -8.09 -1.38
C GLU A 211 -14.60 -8.78 -1.45
N TYR A 212 -13.85 -8.80 -0.34
CA TYR A 212 -12.41 -9.13 -0.35
C TYR A 212 -12.10 -10.55 -0.85
N SER A 213 -12.89 -11.56 -0.45
CA SER A 213 -12.67 -12.94 -0.88
C SER A 213 -12.95 -13.16 -2.37
N LYS A 214 -13.90 -12.41 -2.95
CA LYS A 214 -14.21 -12.46 -4.38
C LYS A 214 -13.12 -11.78 -5.18
N GLU A 215 -12.66 -10.61 -4.73
CA GLU A 215 -11.48 -9.93 -5.29
C GLU A 215 -10.27 -10.88 -5.28
N LYS A 216 -9.97 -11.50 -4.13
CA LYS A 216 -8.87 -12.46 -3.99
C LYS A 216 -9.03 -13.73 -4.84
N ALA A 217 -10.24 -14.29 -4.93
CA ALA A 217 -10.50 -15.48 -5.73
C ALA A 217 -10.38 -15.20 -7.24
N PHE A 218 -10.85 -14.03 -7.68
CA PHE A 218 -10.66 -13.53 -9.03
C PHE A 218 -9.17 -13.39 -9.36
N LEU A 219 -8.40 -12.77 -8.47
CA LEU A 219 -6.95 -12.65 -8.64
C LEU A 219 -6.28 -14.03 -8.71
N LYS A 220 -6.64 -14.95 -7.83
CA LYS A 220 -6.08 -16.32 -7.81
C LYS A 220 -6.45 -17.14 -9.05
N SER A 221 -7.64 -16.95 -9.63
CA SER A 221 -8.03 -17.62 -10.88
C SER A 221 -7.27 -17.08 -12.09
N CYS A 222 -6.87 -15.80 -12.07
CA CYS A 222 -5.93 -15.25 -13.05
C CYS A 222 -4.54 -15.90 -12.97
N TYR A 223 -4.09 -16.33 -11.78
CA TYR A 223 -2.81 -17.03 -11.59
C TYR A 223 -2.84 -18.54 -11.93
N PHE A 224 -3.97 -19.24 -11.75
CA PHE A 224 -4.02 -20.72 -11.89
C PHE A 224 -4.06 -21.24 -13.34
N ASN A 225 -4.20 -20.37 -14.35
CA ASN A 225 -4.11 -20.75 -15.76
C ASN A 225 -2.66 -20.78 -16.30
N TYR A 226 -1.66 -20.64 -15.42
CA TYR A 226 -0.24 -20.64 -15.77
C TYR A 226 0.55 -21.53 -14.80
N SER A 227 0.44 -22.86 -14.94
CA SER A 227 1.35 -23.79 -14.28
C SER A 227 1.24 -25.21 -14.83
N SER A 228 2.22 -25.62 -15.65
CA SER A 228 2.70 -27.00 -15.64
C SER A 228 4.21 -27.04 -15.86
N SER A 229 4.90 -27.78 -14.98
CA SER A 229 6.23 -28.36 -15.12
C SER A 229 7.49 -27.49 -14.88
N SER A 230 8.00 -27.59 -13.65
CA SER A 230 9.37 -27.99 -13.28
C SER A 230 10.57 -27.37 -14.04
N TYR A 231 11.37 -26.52 -13.38
CA TYR A 231 12.85 -26.58 -13.43
C TYR A 231 13.48 -25.78 -12.27
N LYS A 232 13.81 -26.48 -11.18
CA LYS A 232 14.75 -26.02 -10.14
C LYS A 232 16.11 -26.63 -10.44
N GLN A 233 17.05 -25.82 -10.96
CA GLN A 233 18.48 -25.85 -10.63
C GLN A 233 19.27 -24.95 -11.58
N ALA A 234 20.28 -24.27 -11.01
CA ALA A 234 21.32 -23.47 -11.66
C ALA A 234 20.99 -22.01 -12.00
N TYR A 235 21.07 -21.12 -10.98
CA TYR A 235 21.60 -19.76 -11.19
C TYR A 235 22.26 -19.16 -9.93
N CYS A 236 23.08 -19.97 -9.24
CA CYS A 236 24.06 -19.45 -8.27
C CYS A 236 25.45 -19.53 -8.89
N LYS A 237 25.87 -18.46 -9.58
CA LYS A 237 27.27 -18.00 -9.78
C LYS A 237 27.34 -17.01 -10.95
N ARG A 238 27.20 -15.72 -10.67
CA ARG A 238 28.03 -14.67 -11.30
C ARG A 238 27.85 -13.33 -10.61
N ASN A 239 28.97 -12.61 -10.51
CA ASN A 239 29.13 -11.22 -10.09
C ASN A 239 29.27 -10.94 -8.59
N SER A 240 30.19 -11.68 -7.97
CA SER A 240 31.09 -11.12 -6.95
C SER A 240 32.10 -10.18 -7.62
N LEU A 241 31.71 -8.94 -7.95
CA LEU A 241 32.63 -7.85 -8.35
C LEU A 241 31.97 -6.45 -8.45
N GLN A 242 30.86 -6.21 -7.73
CA GLN A 242 30.31 -4.86 -7.51
C GLN A 242 30.15 -4.49 -6.02
N ARG A 243 30.58 -5.36 -5.10
CA ARG A 243 30.69 -5.03 -3.68
C ARG A 243 32.03 -4.35 -3.39
N LYS A 244 32.14 -3.08 -3.76
CA LYS A 244 33.01 -2.07 -3.14
C LYS A 244 32.72 -0.76 -3.87
N MET A 245 32.30 0.26 -3.11
CA MET A 245 31.87 1.61 -3.52
C MET A 245 30.36 1.79 -3.72
N ALA A 246 29.61 1.74 -2.61
CA ALA A 246 28.32 2.44 -2.46
C ALA A 246 28.02 2.59 -0.95
N GLN A 247 28.69 3.52 -0.29
CA GLN A 247 28.28 3.98 1.05
C GLN A 247 27.45 5.25 0.88
N SER A 248 26.13 5.08 0.79
CA SER A 248 25.09 5.92 1.40
C SER A 248 23.70 5.48 0.92
N SER A 249 22.82 5.17 1.89
CA SER A 249 21.48 4.53 1.78
C SER A 249 21.46 3.03 1.44
N GLU A 250 21.54 2.18 2.47
CA GLU A 250 21.66 0.71 2.35
C GLU A 250 20.35 -0.05 2.09
N HIS A 251 19.21 0.61 1.88
CA HIS A 251 17.94 -0.08 1.63
C HIS A 251 17.24 0.49 0.39
N SER A 252 16.88 -0.39 -0.55
CA SER A 252 16.06 -0.03 -1.71
C SER A 252 14.71 0.54 -1.22
N PRO A 253 14.21 1.65 -1.80
CA PRO A 253 12.87 2.15 -1.50
C PRO A 253 11.77 1.24 -2.06
N PHE A 254 12.14 0.22 -2.83
CA PHE A 254 11.25 -0.77 -3.41
C PHE A 254 11.28 -2.07 -2.59
N THR A 255 10.11 -2.67 -2.44
CA THR A 255 9.88 -3.96 -1.78
C THR A 255 9.21 -4.92 -2.76
N ASP A 256 9.21 -6.22 -2.46
CA ASP A 256 8.49 -7.22 -3.26
C ASP A 256 6.99 -6.91 -3.36
N GLY A 257 6.42 -6.25 -2.35
CA GLY A 257 5.04 -5.78 -2.35
C GLY A 257 4.74 -4.76 -3.47
N ASP A 258 5.73 -3.99 -3.92
CA ASP A 258 5.54 -3.04 -5.02
C ASP A 258 5.40 -3.76 -6.37
N LEU A 259 6.21 -4.79 -6.59
CA LEU A 259 6.08 -5.65 -7.78
C LEU A 259 4.78 -6.45 -7.73
N GLN A 260 4.39 -6.96 -6.56
CA GLN A 260 3.12 -7.64 -6.38
C GLN A 260 1.94 -6.71 -6.68
N ARG A 261 1.96 -5.47 -6.17
CA ARG A 261 0.96 -4.45 -6.51
C ARG A 261 0.92 -4.17 -8.01
N LEU A 262 2.07 -4.06 -8.66
CA LEU A 262 2.13 -3.84 -10.11
C LEU A 262 1.46 -4.98 -10.89
N LYS A 263 1.79 -6.23 -10.56
CA LYS A 263 1.16 -7.40 -11.18
C LYS A 263 -0.34 -7.45 -10.93
N LEU A 264 -0.75 -7.15 -9.70
CA LEU A 264 -2.14 -7.10 -9.28
C LEU A 264 -2.94 -6.07 -10.09
N GLU A 265 -2.46 -4.84 -10.12
CA GLU A 265 -3.11 -3.74 -10.83
C GLU A 265 -3.08 -3.97 -12.35
N ALA A 266 -2.05 -4.63 -12.90
CA ALA A 266 -1.98 -4.95 -14.32
C ALA A 266 -3.04 -5.98 -14.73
N ALA A 267 -3.32 -6.95 -13.86
CA ALA A 267 -4.33 -8.00 -14.08
C ALA A 267 -5.77 -7.56 -13.79
N SER A 268 -5.97 -6.42 -13.12
CA SER A 268 -7.29 -5.86 -12.81
C SER A 268 -8.11 -5.55 -14.08
N ASN A 269 -9.42 -5.36 -13.94
CA ASN A 269 -10.35 -5.12 -15.06
C ASN A 269 -11.51 -4.19 -14.65
N GLU A 270 -12.60 -4.18 -15.42
CA GLU A 270 -13.83 -3.43 -15.13
C GLU A 270 -14.39 -3.68 -13.73
N GLU A 271 -14.39 -4.93 -13.27
CA GLU A 271 -14.88 -5.32 -11.94
C GLU A 271 -14.04 -4.70 -10.82
N SER A 272 -12.78 -4.36 -11.11
CA SER A 272 -11.89 -3.66 -10.18
C SER A 272 -12.05 -2.13 -10.21
N GLY A 273 -13.05 -1.62 -10.93
CA GLY A 273 -13.34 -0.19 -11.10
C GLY A 273 -12.59 0.48 -12.25
N PHE A 274 -11.94 -0.28 -13.14
CA PHE A 274 -11.34 0.31 -14.34
C PHE A 274 -12.38 0.54 -15.43
N GLU A 275 -12.54 1.79 -15.83
CA GLU A 275 -13.33 2.20 -16.97
C GLU A 275 -12.46 2.22 -18.23
N PHE A 276 -12.88 1.50 -19.27
CA PHE A 276 -12.33 1.69 -20.60
C PHE A 276 -12.61 3.12 -21.07
N PHE A 277 -11.63 3.78 -21.69
CA PHE A 277 -11.90 5.10 -22.26
C PHE A 277 -11.24 5.38 -23.60
N LYS A 278 -10.28 4.56 -24.06
CA LYS A 278 -9.65 4.78 -25.38
C LYS A 278 -8.95 3.54 -25.94
N LYS A 279 -9.06 3.33 -27.25
CA LYS A 279 -8.31 2.31 -27.99
C LYS A 279 -7.80 2.85 -29.33
N THR A 280 -6.64 2.34 -29.75
CA THR A 280 -6.03 2.46 -31.07
C THR A 280 -5.61 1.05 -31.52
N ASP A 281 -4.99 0.91 -32.69
CA ASP A 281 -4.55 -0.39 -33.21
C ASP A 281 -3.57 -1.13 -32.27
N HIS A 282 -2.78 -0.37 -31.50
CA HIS A 282 -1.70 -0.91 -30.68
C HIS A 282 -1.73 -0.47 -29.21
N VAL A 283 -2.68 0.39 -28.84
CA VAL A 283 -2.77 0.93 -27.48
C VAL A 283 -4.21 0.91 -26.99
N GLU A 284 -4.43 0.33 -25.81
CA GLU A 284 -5.72 0.28 -25.13
C GLU A 284 -5.59 0.88 -23.73
N LEU A 285 -6.47 1.82 -23.38
CA LEU A 285 -6.37 2.63 -22.16
C LEU A 285 -7.61 2.53 -21.30
N TRP A 286 -7.33 2.35 -20.02
CA TRP A 286 -8.28 2.15 -18.93
C TRP A 286 -7.94 3.11 -17.78
N ARG A 287 -8.94 3.53 -17.02
CA ARG A 287 -8.74 4.39 -15.86
C ARG A 287 -9.58 3.93 -14.69
N ARG A 288 -9.06 4.06 -13.48
CA ARG A 288 -9.83 3.89 -12.25
C ARG A 288 -9.76 5.18 -11.44
N PRO A 289 -10.87 5.89 -11.20
CA PRO A 289 -10.88 7.06 -10.33
C PRO A 289 -10.32 6.71 -8.94
N THR A 290 -9.52 7.60 -8.36
CA THR A 290 -8.95 7.43 -7.01
C THR A 290 -9.06 8.76 -6.27
N GLU A 291 -9.24 8.75 -4.94
CA GLU A 291 -9.25 9.99 -4.15
C GLU A 291 -7.88 10.67 -4.11
N GLU A 292 -6.79 9.90 -4.26
CA GLU A 292 -5.41 10.38 -4.17
C GLU A 292 -4.93 11.15 -5.39
N SER A 293 -5.56 10.95 -6.55
CA SER A 293 -5.16 11.56 -7.83
C SER A 293 -6.38 12.12 -8.56
N PRO A 294 -6.36 13.39 -8.99
CA PRO A 294 -7.43 13.96 -9.82
C PRO A 294 -7.54 13.29 -11.20
N ILE A 295 -6.56 12.46 -11.58
CA ILE A 295 -6.50 11.71 -12.83
C ILE A 295 -6.95 10.25 -12.62
N GLY A 296 -6.84 9.73 -11.40
CA GLY A 296 -7.01 8.32 -11.10
C GLY A 296 -5.78 7.48 -11.45
N LEU A 297 -5.93 6.17 -11.32
CA LEU A 297 -4.95 5.19 -11.78
C LEU A 297 -5.21 4.89 -13.27
N VAL A 298 -4.27 5.24 -14.13
CA VAL A 298 -4.32 4.98 -15.56
C VAL A 298 -3.60 3.67 -15.84
N LYS A 299 -4.21 2.81 -16.65
CA LYS A 299 -3.63 1.56 -17.13
C LYS A 299 -3.64 1.54 -18.66
N GLY A 300 -2.49 1.28 -19.26
CA GLY A 300 -2.34 1.16 -20.70
C GLY A 300 -1.78 -0.19 -21.10
N PHE A 301 -2.44 -0.85 -22.05
CA PHE A 301 -1.92 -2.02 -22.75
C PHE A 301 -1.37 -1.58 -24.10
N LEU A 302 -0.09 -1.84 -24.32
CA LEU A 302 0.65 -1.44 -25.52
C LEU A 302 1.20 -2.69 -26.21
N HIS A 303 1.03 -2.78 -27.52
CA HIS A 303 1.54 -3.86 -28.34
C HIS A 303 2.57 -3.31 -29.35
N PHE A 304 3.76 -3.89 -29.39
CA PHE A 304 4.85 -3.51 -30.29
C PHE A 304 5.16 -4.67 -31.25
N PRO A 305 4.52 -4.70 -32.44
CA PRO A 305 4.72 -5.78 -33.40
C PRO A 305 6.17 -5.82 -33.91
N GLY A 306 6.78 -7.00 -33.86
CA GLY A 306 8.14 -7.25 -34.36
C GLY A 306 9.27 -6.56 -33.59
N ILE A 307 9.00 -6.00 -32.41
CA ILE A 307 10.02 -5.40 -31.54
C ILE A 307 10.26 -6.31 -30.32
N PRO A 308 11.46 -6.88 -30.13
CA PRO A 308 11.73 -7.80 -29.03
C PRO A 308 11.69 -7.14 -27.64
N VAL A 309 11.31 -7.91 -26.61
CA VAL A 309 11.16 -7.46 -25.22
C VAL A 309 12.39 -6.76 -24.68
N GLU A 310 13.57 -7.33 -24.90
CA GLU A 310 14.84 -6.75 -24.44
C GLU A 310 15.12 -5.39 -25.08
N THR A 311 14.65 -5.17 -26.31
CA THR A 311 14.80 -3.88 -26.99
C THR A 311 13.88 -2.84 -26.38
N VAL A 312 12.59 -3.15 -26.20
CA VAL A 312 11.64 -2.23 -25.55
C VAL A 312 12.10 -1.91 -24.13
N PHE A 313 12.50 -2.92 -23.35
CA PHE A 313 13.01 -2.74 -22.00
C PHE A 313 14.24 -1.82 -21.95
N LYS A 314 15.23 -2.06 -22.82
CA LYS A 314 16.43 -1.22 -22.91
C LYS A 314 16.11 0.22 -23.28
N LEU A 315 15.20 0.44 -24.25
CA LEU A 315 14.81 1.78 -24.69
C LEU A 315 14.16 2.61 -23.56
N ILE A 316 13.58 1.97 -22.55
CA ILE A 316 12.96 2.66 -21.41
C ILE A 316 13.95 2.84 -20.25
N VAL A 317 14.73 1.80 -19.93
CA VAL A 317 15.64 1.79 -18.76
C VAL A 317 16.93 2.60 -18.98
N ASP A 318 17.44 2.60 -20.20
CA ASP A 318 18.61 3.41 -20.56
C ASP A 318 18.17 4.86 -20.78
N ILE A 319 18.47 5.73 -19.81
CA ILE A 319 18.01 7.12 -19.82
C ILE A 319 18.63 7.93 -20.97
N GLU A 320 19.83 7.58 -21.41
CA GLU A 320 20.45 8.26 -22.54
C GLU A 320 19.73 7.88 -23.84
N LEU A 321 19.42 6.60 -24.05
CA LEU A 321 18.58 6.19 -25.19
C LEU A 321 17.16 6.74 -25.09
N ARG A 322 16.60 6.81 -23.88
CA ARG A 322 15.27 7.37 -23.66
C ARG A 322 15.19 8.83 -24.08
N ARG A 323 16.21 9.64 -23.80
CA ARG A 323 16.32 11.02 -24.29
C ARG A 323 16.36 11.12 -25.82
N GLU A 324 16.76 10.07 -26.52
CA GLU A 324 16.79 10.07 -27.99
C GLU A 324 15.40 9.98 -28.62
N TRP A 325 14.49 9.19 -28.03
CA TRP A 325 13.13 9.04 -28.56
C TRP A 325 12.07 9.86 -27.81
N GLU A 326 12.30 10.22 -26.55
CA GLU A 326 11.34 10.95 -25.70
C GLU A 326 11.52 12.48 -25.77
N LYS A 327 11.53 13.05 -26.98
CA LYS A 327 11.87 14.47 -27.20
C LYS A 327 10.89 15.46 -26.58
N GLN A 328 9.66 15.06 -26.29
CA GLN A 328 8.68 15.92 -25.63
C GLN A 328 9.02 16.24 -24.16
N ILE A 329 9.91 15.47 -23.54
CA ILE A 329 10.40 15.73 -22.19
C ILE A 329 11.69 16.56 -22.30
N PRO A 330 11.64 17.90 -22.08
CA PRO A 330 12.79 18.76 -22.30
C PRO A 330 13.95 18.52 -21.32
N VAL A 331 13.65 17.98 -20.14
CA VAL A 331 14.66 17.64 -19.14
C VAL A 331 14.30 16.28 -18.58
N LEU A 332 15.21 15.33 -18.73
CA LEU A 332 15.20 14.02 -18.09
C LEU A 332 16.63 13.76 -17.65
N GLU A 333 16.89 13.58 -16.36
CA GLU A 333 18.23 13.52 -15.78
C GLU A 333 18.34 12.40 -14.76
N VAL A 334 19.50 11.76 -14.73
CA VAL A 334 19.88 10.86 -13.64
C VAL A 334 20.57 11.71 -12.57
N LEU A 335 20.02 11.70 -11.35
CA LEU A 335 20.58 12.41 -10.21
C LEU A 335 21.54 11.52 -9.42
N ASP A 336 21.09 10.29 -9.14
CA ASP A 336 21.87 9.24 -8.48
C ASP A 336 21.65 7.92 -9.20
N ASP A 337 22.66 7.06 -9.21
CA ASP A 337 22.58 5.71 -9.76
C ASP A 337 23.34 4.75 -8.84
N ASN A 338 22.64 3.77 -8.27
CA ASN A 338 23.24 2.75 -7.41
C ASN A 338 22.78 1.34 -7.82
N SER A 339 23.28 0.32 -7.13
CA SER A 339 23.02 -1.09 -7.49
C SER A 339 21.56 -1.54 -7.33
N SER A 340 20.73 -0.78 -6.61
CA SER A 340 19.36 -1.17 -6.25
C SER A 340 18.30 -0.29 -6.92
N TYR A 341 18.59 1.00 -7.11
CA TYR A 341 17.70 1.94 -7.76
C TYR A 341 18.47 3.14 -8.31
N ARG A 342 17.80 3.87 -9.19
CA ARG A 342 18.24 5.14 -9.75
C ARG A 342 17.30 6.25 -9.33
N THR A 343 17.82 7.44 -9.03
CA THR A 343 16.98 8.64 -8.85
C THR A 343 16.99 9.43 -10.14
N ILE A 344 15.82 9.67 -10.72
CA ILE A 344 15.65 10.47 -11.93
C ILE A 344 14.87 11.77 -11.65
N TYR A 345 15.20 12.80 -12.39
CA TYR A 345 14.48 14.07 -12.44
C TYR A 345 13.94 14.29 -13.85
N TRP A 346 12.70 14.75 -13.97
CA TRP A 346 12.18 15.17 -15.27
C TRP A 346 11.21 16.33 -15.18
N LEU A 347 11.12 17.10 -16.28
CA LEU A 347 10.30 18.30 -16.39
C LEU A 347 9.27 18.13 -17.50
N VAL A 348 8.04 18.51 -17.23
CA VAL A 348 6.95 18.62 -18.21
C VAL A 348 6.59 20.08 -18.41
N LYS A 349 6.58 20.49 -19.68
CA LYS A 349 6.06 21.80 -20.07
C LYS A 349 4.54 21.78 -20.13
N THR A 350 3.95 22.85 -19.60
CA THR A 350 2.50 23.06 -19.65
C THR A 350 2.15 24.27 -20.54
N PRO A 351 0.90 24.39 -21.00
CA PRO A 351 0.46 25.55 -21.78
C PRO A 351 0.67 26.88 -21.05
N VAL A 352 0.77 27.98 -21.81
CA VAL A 352 0.96 29.33 -21.28
C VAL A 352 -0.10 29.67 -20.23
N GLY A 353 0.34 30.23 -19.10
CA GLY A 353 -0.53 30.57 -17.96
C GLY A 353 -0.72 29.44 -16.95
N VAL A 354 -0.12 28.27 -17.18
CA VAL A 354 -0.08 27.14 -16.27
C VAL A 354 1.37 26.92 -15.84
N SER A 355 1.61 26.64 -14.56
CA SER A 355 2.96 26.34 -14.08
C SER A 355 3.43 24.98 -14.60
N ASP A 356 4.68 24.90 -15.05
CA ASP A 356 5.29 23.62 -15.44
C ASP A 356 5.32 22.64 -14.26
N ARG A 357 5.43 21.34 -14.55
CA ARG A 357 5.54 20.30 -13.52
C ARG A 357 6.90 19.63 -13.57
N ASP A 358 7.52 19.43 -12.43
CA ASP A 358 8.70 18.57 -12.31
C ASP A 358 8.43 17.37 -11.41
N PHE A 359 9.20 16.31 -11.63
CA PHE A 359 9.13 15.05 -10.90
C PHE A 359 10.53 14.67 -10.44
N VAL A 360 10.62 14.10 -9.23
CA VAL A 360 11.79 13.39 -8.75
C VAL A 360 11.31 12.00 -8.35
N GLN A 361 11.88 10.97 -8.97
CA GLN A 361 11.43 9.59 -8.81
C GLN A 361 12.62 8.67 -8.53
N HIS A 362 12.45 7.73 -7.62
CA HIS A 362 13.25 6.51 -7.63
C HIS A 362 12.71 5.59 -8.73
N MET A 363 13.60 4.92 -9.43
CA MET A 363 13.33 3.97 -10.49
C MET A 363 14.13 2.70 -10.20
N THR A 364 13.47 1.55 -10.20
CA THR A 364 14.16 0.25 -10.24
C THR A 364 13.58 -0.60 -11.36
N HIS A 365 14.31 -1.63 -11.75
CA HIS A 365 13.91 -2.53 -12.81
C HIS A 365 14.48 -3.92 -12.58
N GLY A 366 13.83 -4.92 -13.15
CA GLY A 366 14.28 -6.30 -13.03
C GLY A 366 13.55 -7.24 -13.97
N SER A 367 13.69 -8.52 -13.70
CA SER A 367 12.94 -9.59 -14.35
C SER A 367 12.35 -10.45 -13.25
N ASP A 368 11.10 -10.85 -13.40
CA ASP A 368 10.52 -11.84 -12.50
C ASP A 368 10.92 -13.27 -12.91
N GLU A 369 10.42 -14.26 -12.16
CA GLU A 369 10.70 -15.67 -12.38
C GLU A 369 10.27 -16.19 -13.76
N GLU A 370 9.33 -15.51 -14.42
CA GLU A 370 8.78 -15.86 -15.73
C GLU A 370 9.56 -15.16 -16.87
N GLY A 371 10.55 -14.34 -16.53
CA GLY A 371 11.30 -13.53 -17.49
C GLY A 371 10.56 -12.26 -17.93
N THR A 372 9.38 -11.97 -17.37
CA THR A 372 8.69 -10.70 -17.59
C THR A 372 9.53 -9.59 -16.98
N LYS A 373 9.86 -8.59 -17.80
CA LYS A 373 10.60 -7.42 -17.32
C LYS A 373 9.65 -6.51 -16.58
N TYR A 374 10.14 -5.89 -15.52
CA TYR A 374 9.40 -4.88 -14.81
C TYR A 374 10.23 -3.63 -14.58
N ILE A 375 9.54 -2.50 -14.47
CA ILE A 375 10.07 -1.21 -14.07
C ILE A 375 9.12 -0.63 -13.03
N LEU A 376 9.65 -0.13 -11.92
CA LEU A 376 8.88 0.48 -10.85
C LEU A 376 9.37 1.89 -10.60
N TYR A 377 8.43 2.80 -10.33
CA TYR A 377 8.70 4.20 -10.00
C TYR A 377 8.02 4.57 -8.68
N LYS A 378 8.75 5.29 -7.83
CA LYS A 378 8.23 5.88 -6.59
C LYS A 378 8.62 7.34 -6.51
N ASN A 379 7.75 8.16 -5.92
CA ASN A 379 8.13 9.53 -5.58
C ASN A 379 9.38 9.57 -4.68
N ALA A 380 10.26 10.51 -4.97
CA ALA A 380 11.50 10.72 -4.25
C ALA A 380 11.73 12.21 -3.95
N VAL A 381 12.66 12.48 -3.04
CA VAL A 381 13.18 13.83 -2.78
C VAL A 381 14.69 13.78 -2.98
N HIS A 382 15.25 14.78 -3.66
CA HIS A 382 16.69 14.83 -3.89
C HIS A 382 17.23 16.25 -3.61
N PRO A 383 18.30 16.41 -2.80
CA PRO A 383 18.82 17.72 -2.42
C PRO A 383 19.24 18.61 -3.60
N SER A 384 19.69 18.04 -4.73
CA SER A 384 20.07 18.81 -5.93
C SER A 384 18.87 19.31 -6.76
N ARG A 385 17.66 18.87 -6.43
CA ARG A 385 16.41 19.23 -7.11
C ARG A 385 15.32 19.62 -6.09
N PRO A 386 15.53 20.67 -5.28
CA PRO A 386 14.51 21.18 -4.38
C PRO A 386 13.33 21.77 -5.17
N GLU A 387 12.19 21.94 -4.51
CA GLU A 387 11.04 22.63 -5.09
C GLU A 387 11.39 24.09 -5.39
N ARG A 388 10.95 24.60 -6.55
CA ARG A 388 11.33 25.93 -7.06
C ARG A 388 10.09 26.75 -7.38
N LYS A 389 10.14 28.05 -7.07
CA LYS A 389 9.06 28.98 -7.42
C LYS A 389 8.83 28.98 -8.94
N GLY A 390 7.57 28.84 -9.35
CA GLY A 390 7.16 28.84 -10.76
C GLY A 390 7.07 27.46 -11.42
N ILE A 391 7.54 26.40 -10.75
CA ILE A 391 7.39 25.00 -11.18
C ILE A 391 6.72 24.24 -10.04
N VAL A 392 5.70 23.45 -10.36
CA VAL A 392 4.96 22.64 -9.39
C VAL A 392 5.59 21.25 -9.30
N ARG A 393 6.00 20.83 -8.11
CA ARG A 393 6.49 19.47 -7.86
C ARG A 393 5.33 18.48 -7.84
N ALA A 394 5.19 17.72 -8.91
CA ALA A 394 4.24 16.61 -8.98
C ALA A 394 4.76 15.43 -8.14
N LYS A 395 3.83 14.58 -7.69
CA LYS A 395 4.10 13.42 -6.84
C LYS A 395 3.63 12.15 -7.54
N THR A 396 4.53 11.19 -7.71
CA THR A 396 4.15 9.85 -8.16
C THR A 396 3.67 9.02 -6.98
N ILE A 397 2.38 8.69 -6.99
CA ILE A 397 1.76 7.85 -5.96
C ILE A 397 2.14 6.39 -6.21
N PHE A 398 1.97 5.94 -7.45
CA PHE A 398 2.33 4.62 -7.90
C PHE A 398 2.51 4.61 -9.41
N SER A 399 3.63 4.09 -9.91
CA SER A 399 3.77 3.81 -11.33
C SER A 399 4.69 2.63 -11.57
N GLY A 400 4.37 1.85 -12.60
CA GLY A 400 5.21 0.75 -13.03
C GLY A 400 4.78 0.19 -14.37
N THR A 401 5.65 -0.64 -14.93
CA THR A 401 5.51 -1.21 -16.26
C THR A 401 5.90 -2.67 -16.22
N LEU A 402 5.08 -3.54 -16.82
CA LEU A 402 5.41 -4.93 -17.14
C LEU A 402 5.64 -5.03 -18.64
N ILE A 403 6.69 -5.73 -19.07
CA ILE A 403 7.07 -5.92 -20.48
C ILE A 403 7.35 -7.40 -20.70
N TYR A 404 6.59 -8.02 -21.60
CA TYR A 404 6.55 -9.47 -21.80
C TYR A 404 6.32 -9.79 -23.28
N PRO A 405 6.71 -10.99 -23.75
CA PRO A 405 6.51 -11.35 -25.16
C PRO A 405 5.03 -11.44 -25.49
N ASP A 406 4.67 -11.12 -26.74
CA ASP A 406 3.34 -11.44 -27.24
C ASP A 406 3.14 -12.97 -27.25
N LYS A 407 1.90 -13.41 -26.97
CA LYS A 407 1.58 -14.84 -26.87
C LYS A 407 1.61 -15.55 -28.22
N THR A 408 1.39 -14.82 -29.30
CA THR A 408 1.29 -15.35 -30.67
C THR A 408 2.57 -15.12 -31.47
N ASP A 409 3.34 -14.09 -31.13
CA ASP A 409 4.64 -13.80 -31.73
C ASP A 409 5.70 -13.44 -30.66
N PRO A 410 6.61 -14.36 -30.31
CA PRO A 410 7.68 -14.10 -29.34
C PRO A 410 8.65 -12.98 -29.73
N ASN A 411 8.68 -12.55 -31.00
CA ASN A 411 9.47 -11.38 -31.45
C ASN A 411 8.72 -10.05 -31.29
N SER A 412 7.44 -10.09 -30.95
CA SER A 412 6.62 -8.93 -30.60
C SER A 412 6.56 -8.77 -29.08
N THR A 413 6.34 -7.52 -28.65
CA THR A 413 6.27 -7.19 -27.21
C THR A 413 4.89 -6.71 -26.83
N CYS A 414 4.36 -7.24 -25.73
CA CYS A 414 3.27 -6.64 -24.99
C CYS A 414 3.81 -5.88 -23.77
N MET A 415 3.21 -4.74 -23.47
CA MET A 415 3.58 -3.91 -22.33
C MET A 415 2.33 -3.41 -21.62
N THR A 416 2.28 -3.62 -20.30
CA THR A 416 1.24 -3.05 -19.43
C THR A 416 1.86 -1.96 -18.58
N MET A 417 1.39 -0.72 -18.73
CA MET A 417 1.85 0.43 -17.96
C MET A 417 0.77 0.92 -17.01
N LEU A 418 1.17 1.28 -15.78
CA LEU A 418 0.32 1.82 -14.74
C LEU A 418 0.89 3.16 -14.26
N ILE A 419 0.04 4.18 -14.20
CA ILE A 419 0.43 5.55 -13.86
C ILE A 419 -0.61 6.14 -12.91
N GLN A 420 -0.17 6.50 -11.71
CA GLN A 420 -0.95 7.26 -10.75
C GLN A 420 -0.08 8.40 -10.21
N ASP A 421 -0.33 9.60 -10.71
CA ASP A 421 0.39 10.81 -10.32
C ASP A 421 -0.59 11.84 -9.75
N ASP A 422 -0.15 12.53 -8.70
CA ASP A 422 -0.73 13.79 -8.24
C ASP A 422 0.09 14.95 -8.84
N LEU A 423 -0.49 15.62 -9.84
CA LEU A 423 0.15 16.74 -10.53
C LEU A 423 0.23 18.02 -9.69
N LYS A 424 -0.47 18.06 -8.55
CA LYS A 424 -0.62 19.19 -7.62
C LYS A 424 -1.09 20.51 -8.26
N GLY A 425 -1.67 21.36 -7.40
CA GLY A 425 -2.15 22.69 -7.79
C GLY A 425 -3.24 22.65 -8.85
N TYR A 426 -3.48 23.79 -9.50
CA TYR A 426 -4.47 23.86 -10.58
C TYR A 426 -3.94 23.21 -11.86
N VAL A 427 -4.63 22.19 -12.35
CA VAL A 427 -4.31 21.51 -13.61
C VAL A 427 -5.51 21.62 -14.56
N PRO A 428 -5.37 22.27 -15.72
CA PRO A 428 -6.45 22.31 -16.70
C PRO A 428 -6.78 20.91 -17.22
N LYS A 429 -8.06 20.67 -17.55
CA LYS A 429 -8.53 19.41 -18.13
C LYS A 429 -7.71 18.97 -19.35
N ALA A 430 -7.24 19.91 -20.18
CA ALA A 430 -6.40 19.57 -21.34
C ALA A 430 -5.06 18.92 -20.96
N VAL A 431 -4.43 19.38 -19.87
CA VAL A 431 -3.18 18.81 -19.35
C VAL A 431 -3.45 17.43 -18.75
N VAL A 432 -4.52 17.31 -17.96
CA VAL A 432 -5.01 16.01 -17.44
C VAL A 432 -5.22 15.03 -18.61
N ASN A 433 -5.99 15.42 -19.63
CA ASN A 433 -6.28 14.61 -20.82
C ASN A 433 -5.01 14.17 -21.55
N TYR A 434 -3.98 15.03 -21.63
CA TYR A 434 -2.72 14.65 -22.26
C TYR A 434 -2.05 13.48 -21.52
N PHE A 435 -1.89 13.58 -20.20
CA PHE A 435 -1.20 12.56 -19.40
C PHE A 435 -1.88 11.20 -19.44
N TYR A 436 -3.20 11.13 -19.32
CA TYR A 436 -3.87 9.82 -19.32
C TYR A 436 -4.26 9.30 -20.71
N SER A 437 -4.53 10.16 -21.71
CA SER A 437 -5.06 9.72 -23.02
C SER A 437 -4.10 9.84 -24.20
N LYS A 438 -2.98 10.55 -24.06
CA LYS A 438 -2.01 10.80 -25.13
C LYS A 438 -0.62 10.27 -24.80
N ALA A 439 -0.14 10.42 -23.56
CA ALA A 439 1.23 10.02 -23.23
C ALA A 439 1.56 8.54 -23.52
N PRO A 440 0.71 7.55 -23.18
CA PRO A 440 0.93 6.15 -23.57
C PRO A 440 1.03 5.96 -25.09
N ILE A 441 0.18 6.66 -25.87
CA ILE A 441 0.17 6.56 -27.33
C ILE A 441 1.46 7.14 -27.92
N VAL A 442 1.88 8.31 -27.42
CA VAL A 442 3.14 8.95 -27.84
C VAL A 442 4.35 8.08 -27.47
N TRP A 443 4.33 7.41 -26.31
CA TRP A 443 5.35 6.44 -25.94
C TRP A 443 5.44 5.30 -26.95
N HIS A 444 4.29 4.71 -27.31
CA HIS A 444 4.24 3.65 -28.31
C HIS A 444 4.79 4.12 -29.67
N GLU A 445 4.28 5.24 -30.19
CA GLU A 445 4.65 5.80 -31.49
C GLU A 445 6.14 6.14 -31.56
N ASN A 446 6.69 6.78 -30.51
CA ASN A 446 8.10 7.18 -30.50
C ASN A 446 9.05 6.00 -30.37
N ILE A 447 8.75 5.02 -29.51
CA ILE A 447 9.57 3.80 -29.38
C ILE A 447 9.58 3.03 -30.70
N THR A 448 8.41 2.86 -31.32
CA THR A 448 8.28 2.16 -32.62
C THR A 448 9.06 2.89 -33.71
N SER A 449 8.86 4.20 -33.83
CA SER A 449 9.55 5.03 -34.83
C SER A 449 11.07 5.03 -34.63
N TYR A 450 11.53 5.09 -33.37
CA TYR A 450 12.95 5.04 -33.04
C TYR A 450 13.54 3.67 -33.38
N TYR A 451 12.83 2.59 -33.05
CA TYR A 451 13.24 1.23 -33.39
C TYR A 451 13.39 1.04 -34.90
N GLU A 452 12.38 1.43 -35.68
CA GLU A 452 12.43 1.37 -37.14
C GLU A 452 13.60 2.18 -37.70
N LYS A 453 13.82 3.40 -37.18
CA LYS A 453 14.90 4.25 -37.66
C LYS A 453 16.30 3.70 -37.38
N VAL A 454 16.53 3.15 -36.18
CA VAL A 454 17.87 2.82 -35.67
C VAL A 454 18.21 1.33 -35.83
N TYR A 455 17.23 0.44 -35.67
CA TYR A 455 17.44 -1.01 -35.62
C TYR A 455 17.01 -1.72 -36.90
N SER A 456 15.87 -1.34 -37.51
CA SER A 456 15.40 -2.02 -38.74
C SER A 456 16.31 -1.81 -39.97
N LYS A 457 17.15 -0.77 -39.95
CA LYS A 457 18.17 -0.54 -41.00
C LYS A 457 19.41 -1.42 -40.87
N LYS A 458 19.67 -2.01 -39.69
CA LYS A 458 20.83 -2.87 -39.45
C LYS A 458 20.64 -4.31 -39.93
N ASP A 459 19.40 -4.78 -40.05
CA ASP A 459 19.08 -6.14 -40.52
C ASP A 459 18.90 -6.23 -42.06
N ARG A 460 19.28 -5.17 -42.80
CA ARG A 460 19.27 -5.13 -44.28
C ARG A 460 20.68 -5.11 -44.90
N THR A 461 21.72 -5.37 -44.13
CA THR A 461 23.11 -5.57 -44.55
C THR A 461 23.64 -6.84 -43.94
#